data_AF-A0A4W5PYV1-F1
#
_entry.id   AF-A0A4W5PYV1-F1
#
_cell.length_a   1.000
_cell.length_b   1.000
_cell.length_c   1.000
_cell.angle_alpha   90.00
_cell.angle_beta   90.00
_cell.angle_gamma   90.00
#
_symmetry.space_group_name_H-M   'P 1'
#
loop_
_entity.id
_entity.type
_entity.pdbx_description
1 polymer ?
#
loop_
_entity_poly.entity_id
_entity_poly.type
_entity_poly.pdbx_seq_one_letter_code
_entity_poly.pdbx_strand_id
1 'polypeptide(L)'
;LLYILLDRLGVRLATVRQLFTPDYCPRLAGKPKLFFIQTYSVSEPQGCSSRPTGPAAHREEDLETDGGEGYPSVESVPTDADVFWSHCWTDEGQLEEKDHQSVYLQALREAVLTGQRRRTHLVDVHTEMNGVIFDHNRRNPGARYNINLRHTLRKNLYML
;
A
#
# COMPACT_ATOMS: atom_id res chain seq x y z
N LEU A 1 -7.49 5.15 10.67
CA LEU A 1 -6.37 4.91 11.61
C LEU A 1 -5.09 4.98 10.79
N LEU A 2 -4.33 6.07 10.94
CA LEU A 2 -3.03 6.26 10.29
C LEU A 2 -1.97 5.77 11.27
N TYR A 3 -1.28 4.67 10.97
CA TYR A 3 -0.19 4.16 11.81
C TYR A 3 1.13 4.63 11.22
N ILE A 4 1.77 5.62 11.85
CA ILE A 4 3.18 5.94 11.63
C ILE A 4 3.95 5.13 12.68
N LEU A 5 4.71 4.14 12.25
CA LEU A 5 5.43 3.21 13.12
C LEU A 5 6.93 3.47 12.97
N LEU A 6 7.51 4.14 13.98
CA LEU A 6 8.95 4.35 14.16
C LEU A 6 9.35 3.66 15.48
N ASP A 7 9.67 2.37 15.42
CA ASP A 7 10.38 1.66 16.50
C ASP A 7 11.63 0.99 15.90
N ARG A 8 12.72 0.91 16.68
CA ARG A 8 14.01 0.34 16.26
C ARG A 8 13.92 -1.16 15.95
N LEU A 9 12.88 -1.82 16.46
CA LEU A 9 12.45 -3.15 16.05
C LEU A 9 11.34 -2.98 15.01
N GLY A 10 11.72 -2.70 13.77
CA GLY A 10 10.75 -2.43 12.69
C GLY A 10 9.66 -3.51 12.62
N VAL A 11 8.40 -3.09 12.49
CA VAL A 11 7.28 -4.02 12.34
C VAL A 11 7.14 -4.42 10.88
N ARG A 12 7.10 -5.73 10.60
CA ARG A 12 6.83 -6.22 9.24
C ARG A 12 5.43 -5.81 8.83
N LEU A 13 5.32 -5.17 7.67
CA LEU A 13 4.05 -4.75 7.08
C LEU A 13 3.05 -5.90 6.90
N ALA A 14 3.55 -7.10 6.59
CA ALA A 14 2.73 -8.31 6.53
C ALA A 14 2.06 -8.64 7.88
N THR A 15 2.75 -8.43 9.00
CA THR A 15 2.20 -8.61 10.35
C THR A 15 1.08 -7.60 10.61
N VAL A 16 1.28 -6.32 10.25
CA VAL A 16 0.22 -5.31 10.37
C VAL A 16 -1.02 -5.73 9.60
N ARG A 17 -0.87 -6.17 8.35
CA ARG A 17 -1.99 -6.65 7.53
C ARG A 17 -2.71 -7.84 8.16
N GLN A 18 -1.96 -8.79 8.72
CA GLN A 18 -2.51 -9.99 9.36
C GLN A 18 -3.41 -9.66 10.57
N LEU A 19 -3.08 -8.62 11.34
CA LEU A 19 -3.89 -8.22 12.50
C LEU A 19 -5.33 -7.82 12.14
N PHE A 20 -5.60 -7.50 10.87
CA PHE A 20 -6.92 -7.08 10.40
C PHE A 20 -7.64 -8.14 9.55
N THR A 21 -7.13 -9.37 9.48
CA THR A 21 -7.86 -10.47 8.84
C THR A 21 -9.07 -10.89 9.69
N PRO A 22 -10.07 -11.59 9.12
CA PRO A 22 -11.23 -12.06 9.87
C PRO A 22 -10.89 -12.91 11.09
N ASP A 23 -9.77 -13.65 11.08
CA ASP A 23 -9.35 -14.50 12.21
C ASP A 23 -8.97 -13.67 13.45
N TYR A 24 -8.33 -12.52 13.24
CA TYR A 24 -7.88 -11.64 14.33
C TYR A 24 -8.85 -10.47 14.59
N CYS A 25 -9.56 -10.02 13.56
CA CYS A 25 -10.54 -8.93 13.62
C CYS A 25 -11.86 -9.29 12.90
N PRO A 26 -12.68 -10.22 13.45
CA PRO A 26 -13.93 -10.64 12.81
C PRO A 26 -14.90 -9.50 12.51
N ARG A 27 -14.87 -8.43 13.34
CA ARG A 27 -15.75 -7.25 13.20
C ARG A 27 -15.49 -6.41 11.93
N LEU A 28 -14.36 -6.64 11.27
CA LEU A 28 -13.96 -6.01 10.01
C LEU A 28 -14.13 -6.94 8.79
N ALA A 29 -14.62 -8.16 8.99
CA ALA A 29 -14.96 -9.04 7.87
C ALA A 29 -16.00 -8.37 6.96
N GLY A 30 -15.76 -8.42 5.65
CA GLY A 30 -16.61 -7.78 4.63
C GLY A 30 -16.53 -6.24 4.59
N LYS A 31 -15.70 -5.60 5.42
CA LYS A 31 -15.52 -4.14 5.44
C LYS A 31 -14.18 -3.74 4.80
N PRO A 32 -14.15 -2.59 4.08
CA PRO A 32 -12.92 -2.09 3.50
C PRO A 32 -11.90 -1.72 4.58
N LYS A 33 -10.66 -2.20 4.42
CA LYS A 33 -9.51 -1.98 5.28
C LYS A 33 -8.47 -1.19 4.49
N LEU A 34 -8.28 0.08 4.85
CA LEU A 34 -7.44 1.01 4.11
C LEU A 34 -6.11 1.23 4.84
N PHE A 35 -5.01 0.99 4.12
CA PHE A 35 -3.65 1.20 4.61
C PHE A 35 -2.95 2.20 3.71
N PHE A 36 -2.57 3.35 4.30
CA PHE A 36 -1.73 4.35 3.67
C PHE A 36 -0.45 4.48 4.48
N ILE A 37 0.66 4.07 3.90
CA ILE A 37 1.92 3.86 4.63
C ILE A 37 3.01 4.69 3.96
N GLN A 38 3.70 5.51 4.74
CA GLN A 38 4.94 6.17 4.33
C GLN A 38 6.09 5.53 5.11
N THR A 39 7.10 5.01 4.42
CA THR A 39 8.37 4.57 5.04
C THR A 39 9.54 5.39 4.52
N TYR A 40 10.63 5.37 5.26
CA TYR A 40 11.89 6.00 4.89
C TYR A 40 12.96 4.91 4.83
N SER A 41 13.68 4.85 3.72
CA SER A 41 14.66 3.79 3.45
C SER A 41 16.01 4.27 3.93
N VAL A 42 16.63 3.48 4.80
CA VAL A 42 18.00 3.68 5.24
C VAL A 42 18.90 3.18 4.11
N SER A 43 19.73 4.04 3.54
CA SER A 43 20.77 3.60 2.62
C SER A 43 21.81 2.83 3.45
N GLU A 44 21.85 1.50 3.33
CA GLU A 44 22.91 0.72 3.99
C GLU A 44 24.28 1.23 3.47
N PRO A 45 25.27 1.49 4.35
CA PRO A 45 26.59 1.90 3.91
C PRO A 45 27.12 0.88 2.91
N GLN A 46 27.52 1.34 1.73
CA GLN A 46 28.19 0.53 0.70
C GLN A 46 29.53 0.02 1.26
N GLY A 47 29.49 -1.05 2.05
CA GLY A 47 30.66 -1.58 2.76
C GLY A 47 30.68 -3.09 2.94
N CYS A 48 29.58 -3.80 2.64
CA CYS A 48 29.56 -5.26 2.66
C CYS A 48 29.00 -5.80 1.35
N SER A 49 29.88 -5.96 0.36
CA SER A 49 29.58 -6.74 -0.84
C SER A 49 29.42 -8.21 -0.48
N SER A 50 28.20 -8.66 -0.21
CA SER A 50 27.82 -10.05 -0.45
C SER A 50 27.16 -10.11 -1.83
N ARG A 51 27.86 -10.72 -2.79
CA ARG A 51 27.41 -11.02 -4.15
C ARG A 51 25.95 -11.47 -4.18
N PRO A 52 25.11 -11.01 -5.13
CA PRO A 52 23.82 -11.64 -5.36
C PRO A 52 24.04 -13.00 -6.01
N THR A 53 23.74 -14.07 -5.26
CA THR A 53 23.65 -15.43 -5.80
C THR A 53 22.30 -15.59 -6.51
N GLY A 54 22.33 -15.56 -7.84
CA GLY A 54 21.41 -16.29 -8.72
C GLY A 54 19.99 -15.71 -8.92
N PRO A 55 19.38 -15.92 -10.10
CA PRO A 55 18.00 -15.54 -10.37
C PRO A 55 17.04 -16.49 -9.64
N ALA A 56 16.16 -15.92 -8.81
CA ALA A 56 15.05 -16.67 -8.23
C ALA A 56 14.10 -17.08 -9.36
N ALA A 57 14.04 -18.37 -9.66
CA ALA A 57 13.07 -18.94 -10.58
C ALA A 57 11.65 -18.65 -10.05
N HIS A 58 10.93 -17.79 -10.76
CA HIS A 58 9.48 -17.71 -10.69
C HIS A 58 8.91 -19.08 -11.06
N ARG A 59 8.30 -19.77 -10.10
CA ARG A 59 7.34 -20.85 -10.38
C ARG A 59 5.96 -20.20 -10.44
N GLU A 60 5.55 -19.88 -11.66
CA GLU A 60 4.14 -19.75 -12.00
C GLU A 60 3.55 -21.17 -11.94
N GLU A 61 2.71 -21.41 -10.95
CA GLU A 61 1.89 -22.61 -10.90
C GLU A 61 0.49 -22.19 -11.32
N ASP A 62 0.26 -22.20 -12.64
CA ASP A 62 -1.07 -22.16 -13.24
C ASP A 62 -1.77 -23.47 -12.86
N LEU A 63 -2.65 -23.40 -11.86
CA LEU A 63 -3.61 -24.45 -11.57
C LEU A 63 -4.95 -24.05 -12.21
N GLU A 64 -5.16 -24.53 -13.43
CA GLU A 64 -6.50 -24.69 -13.99
C GLU A 64 -7.23 -25.77 -13.18
N THR A 65 -8.29 -25.39 -12.46
CA THR A 65 -9.17 -26.37 -11.80
C THR A 65 -10.46 -26.48 -12.61
N ASP A 66 -10.80 -27.72 -12.95
CA ASP A 66 -11.99 -28.12 -13.68
C ASP A 66 -13.28 -27.87 -12.86
N GLY A 67 -14.35 -27.53 -13.59
CA GLY A 67 -15.64 -27.16 -13.01
C GLY A 67 -16.37 -28.34 -12.39
N GLY A 68 -16.67 -28.26 -11.08
CA GLY A 68 -17.59 -29.15 -10.37
C GLY A 68 -18.91 -28.44 -10.03
N GLU A 69 -20.03 -29.04 -10.44
CA GLU A 69 -21.38 -28.53 -10.20
C GLU A 69 -21.77 -28.49 -8.71
N GLY A 70 -22.33 -27.35 -8.29
CA GLY A 70 -23.58 -27.28 -7.51
C GLY A 70 -23.50 -27.37 -5.98
N TYR A 71 -23.47 -26.21 -5.30
CA TYR A 71 -24.23 -25.89 -4.07
C TYR A 71 -24.30 -24.35 -3.95
N PRO A 72 -25.36 -23.73 -3.39
CA PRO A 72 -25.38 -22.28 -3.18
C PRO A 72 -24.32 -21.93 -2.15
N SER A 73 -23.15 -21.48 -2.62
CA SER A 73 -22.04 -21.12 -1.77
C SER A 73 -22.50 -19.99 -0.85
N VAL A 74 -22.48 -20.23 0.47
CA VAL A 74 -22.29 -19.13 1.42
C VAL A 74 -21.04 -18.41 0.92
N GLU A 75 -21.18 -17.19 0.39
CA GLU A 75 -20.06 -16.40 -0.15
C GLU A 75 -18.98 -16.27 0.93
N SER A 76 -18.03 -17.20 0.93
CA SER A 76 -16.91 -17.16 1.86
C SER A 76 -15.98 -16.06 1.36
N VAL A 77 -15.97 -14.95 2.08
CA VAL A 77 -15.07 -13.82 1.79
C VAL A 77 -13.62 -14.29 2.03
N PRO A 78 -12.70 -14.17 1.05
CA PRO A 78 -11.30 -14.51 1.25
C PRO A 78 -10.69 -13.76 2.44
N THR A 79 -9.75 -14.40 3.14
CA THR A 79 -9.12 -13.86 4.36
C THR A 79 -8.47 -12.49 4.18
N ASP A 80 -8.00 -12.17 2.97
CA ASP A 80 -7.35 -10.91 2.62
C ASP A 80 -8.22 -10.00 1.75
N ALA A 81 -9.53 -10.26 1.65
CA ALA A 81 -10.45 -9.45 0.87
C ALA A 81 -10.72 -8.07 1.49
N ASP A 82 -11.19 -7.15 0.64
CA ASP A 82 -11.53 -5.78 1.01
C ASP A 82 -10.35 -4.99 1.61
N VAL A 83 -9.13 -5.23 1.11
CA VAL A 83 -7.93 -4.48 1.52
C VAL A 83 -7.57 -3.48 0.43
N PHE A 84 -7.23 -2.26 0.81
CA PHE A 84 -6.56 -1.28 -0.05
C PHE A 84 -5.22 -0.91 0.59
N TRP A 85 -4.14 -1.11 -0.16
CA TRP A 85 -2.77 -0.99 0.35
C TRP A 85 -1.97 -0.04 -0.53
N SER A 86 -1.78 1.18 -0.04
CA SER A 86 -0.92 2.19 -0.64
C SER A 86 0.33 2.36 0.21
N HIS A 87 1.46 1.85 -0.29
CA HIS A 87 2.75 1.98 0.37
C HIS A 87 3.66 2.90 -0.43
N CYS A 88 4.13 3.95 0.21
CA CYS A 88 5.06 4.92 -0.33
C CYS A 88 6.37 4.87 0.46
N TRP A 89 7.51 4.97 -0.23
CA TRP A 89 8.82 5.09 0.41
C TRP A 89 9.73 6.09 -0.29
N THR A 90 10.57 6.74 0.50
CA THR A 90 11.62 7.67 0.03
C THR A 90 12.89 7.46 0.86
N ASP A 91 13.98 8.15 0.54
CA ASP A 91 15.23 8.10 1.29
C ASP A 91 15.08 8.75 2.68
N GLU A 92 15.77 8.22 3.69
CA GLU A 92 15.70 8.78 5.06
C GLU A 92 16.32 10.17 5.18
N GLY A 93 17.25 10.55 4.30
CA GLY A 93 17.86 11.87 4.29
C GLY A 93 16.84 12.99 4.08
N GLN A 94 15.65 12.67 3.55
CA GLN A 94 14.52 13.60 3.48
C GLN A 94 14.07 14.08 4.88
N LEU A 95 14.25 13.25 5.92
CA LEU A 95 13.92 13.63 7.30
C LEU A 95 14.91 14.64 7.90
N GLU A 96 16.07 14.84 7.28
CA GLU A 96 17.07 15.81 7.75
C GLU A 96 16.68 17.26 7.40
N GLU A 97 15.73 17.44 6.47
CA GLU A 97 15.18 18.75 6.16
C GLU A 97 14.42 19.31 7.37
N LYS A 98 14.78 20.52 7.81
CA LYS A 98 14.23 21.14 9.04
C LYS A 98 12.70 21.21 9.09
N ASP A 99 12.07 21.38 7.93
CA ASP A 99 10.63 21.48 7.78
C ASP A 99 10.10 20.38 6.85
N HIS A 100 10.64 19.16 6.98
CA HIS A 100 10.23 18.04 6.14
C HIS A 100 8.72 17.80 6.21
N GLN A 101 8.08 17.75 5.04
CA GLN A 101 6.70 17.36 4.90
C GLN A 101 6.59 16.27 3.83
N SER A 102 5.95 15.16 4.17
CA SER A 102 5.75 14.06 3.22
C SER A 102 4.87 14.53 2.06
N VAL A 103 5.49 14.65 0.88
CA VAL A 103 4.79 14.99 -0.37
C VAL A 103 3.68 13.98 -0.64
N TYR A 104 3.92 12.70 -0.36
CA TYR A 104 2.91 11.64 -0.44
C TYR A 104 1.69 11.90 0.45
N LEU A 105 1.89 12.20 1.73
CA LEU A 105 0.76 12.43 2.65
C LEU A 105 -0.01 13.72 2.30
N GLN A 106 0.70 14.75 1.81
CA GLN A 106 0.07 15.98 1.32
C GLN A 106 -0.76 15.72 0.06
N ALA A 107 -0.17 15.08 -0.95
CA ALA A 107 -0.86 14.74 -2.19
C ALA A 107 -2.06 13.83 -1.93
N LEU A 108 -1.92 12.85 -1.03
CA LEU A 108 -3.02 12.00 -0.61
C LEU A 108 -4.14 12.81 0.05
N ARG A 109 -3.81 13.71 0.99
CA ARG A 109 -4.80 14.57 1.64
C ARG A 109 -5.59 15.38 0.61
N GLU A 110 -4.91 16.07 -0.29
CA GLU A 110 -5.56 16.93 -1.29
C GLU A 110 -6.41 16.13 -2.28
N ALA A 111 -5.91 14.97 -2.74
CA ALA A 111 -6.66 14.08 -3.61
C ALA A 111 -7.91 13.54 -2.92
N VAL A 112 -7.82 13.18 -1.63
CA VAL A 112 -8.99 12.74 -0.84
C VAL A 112 -10.02 13.84 -0.71
N LEU A 113 -9.62 15.05 -0.33
CA LEU A 113 -10.53 16.19 -0.20
C LEU A 113 -11.20 16.55 -1.52
N THR A 114 -10.46 16.46 -2.62
CA THR A 114 -10.99 16.69 -3.98
C THR A 114 -11.95 15.57 -4.39
N GLY A 115 -11.57 14.32 -4.14
CA GLY A 115 -12.37 13.14 -4.41
C GLY A 115 -13.70 13.13 -3.65
N GLN A 116 -13.71 13.56 -2.38
CA GLN A 116 -14.95 13.72 -1.61
C GLN A 116 -15.92 14.70 -2.28
N ARG A 117 -15.43 15.87 -2.70
CA ARG A 117 -16.27 16.88 -3.38
C ARG A 117 -16.82 16.38 -4.71
N ARG A 118 -16.03 15.60 -5.45
CA ARG A 118 -16.38 15.05 -6.77
C ARG A 118 -17.12 13.72 -6.71
N ARG A 119 -17.23 13.11 -5.52
CA ARG A 119 -17.70 11.72 -5.32
C ARG A 119 -16.91 10.72 -6.18
N THR A 120 -15.59 10.88 -6.20
CA THR A 120 -14.66 9.99 -6.89
C THR A 120 -14.39 8.75 -6.06
N HIS A 121 -14.28 7.57 -6.69
CA HIS A 121 -13.94 6.36 -5.97
C HIS A 121 -12.44 6.29 -5.64
N LEU A 122 -12.08 5.55 -4.59
CA LEU A 122 -10.76 5.59 -3.97
C LEU A 122 -9.61 5.25 -4.92
N VAL A 123 -9.81 4.34 -5.87
CA VAL A 123 -8.80 3.98 -6.87
C VAL A 123 -8.44 5.18 -7.76
N ASP A 124 -9.42 5.99 -8.15
CA ASP A 124 -9.19 7.18 -8.97
C ASP A 124 -8.58 8.31 -8.14
N VAL A 125 -9.00 8.45 -6.88
CA VAL A 125 -8.35 9.37 -5.93
C VAL A 125 -6.86 9.05 -5.79
N HIS A 126 -6.51 7.76 -5.70
CA HIS A 126 -5.12 7.34 -5.65
C HIS A 126 -4.38 7.60 -6.97
N THR A 127 -5.05 7.41 -8.11
CA THR A 127 -4.51 7.74 -9.43
C THR A 127 -4.17 9.23 -9.55
N GLU A 128 -5.04 10.12 -9.07
CA GLU A 128 -4.77 11.57 -9.01
C GLU A 128 -3.55 11.88 -8.13
N MET A 129 -3.48 11.28 -6.94
CA MET A 129 -2.31 11.41 -6.05
C MET A 129 -1.03 10.92 -6.70
N ASN A 130 -1.07 9.76 -7.38
CA ASN A 130 0.09 9.20 -8.08
C ASN A 130 0.58 10.14 -9.21
N GLY A 131 -0.33 10.85 -9.87
CA GLY A 131 0.01 11.90 -10.84
C GLY A 131 0.83 13.04 -10.22
N VAL A 132 0.44 13.51 -9.02
CA VAL A 132 1.18 14.55 -8.28
C VAL A 132 2.59 14.06 -7.91
N ILE A 133 2.72 12.81 -7.46
CA ILE A 133 4.00 12.23 -7.07
C ILE A 133 4.92 11.98 -8.27
N PHE A 134 4.36 11.52 -9.39
CA PHE A 134 5.10 11.42 -10.65
C PHE A 134 5.70 12.77 -11.06
N ASP A 135 4.90 13.83 -10.95
CA ASP A 135 5.32 15.18 -11.28
C ASP A 135 6.39 15.72 -10.32
N HIS A 136 6.27 15.44 -9.02
CA HIS A 136 7.29 15.75 -8.03
C HIS A 136 8.61 15.04 -8.35
N ASN A 137 8.58 13.73 -8.62
CA ASN A 137 9.77 12.93 -8.93
C ASN A 137 10.51 13.40 -10.19
N ARG A 138 9.75 13.94 -11.15
CA ARG A 138 10.30 14.53 -12.37
C ARG A 138 11.05 15.84 -12.08
N ARG A 139 10.53 16.67 -11.18
CA ARG A 139 11.14 17.97 -10.79
C ARG A 139 12.28 17.80 -9.78
N ASN A 140 12.21 16.77 -8.94
CA ASN A 140 13.10 16.56 -7.80
C ASN A 140 13.77 15.18 -7.88
N PRO A 141 14.73 14.97 -8.80
CA PRO A 141 15.33 13.65 -9.02
C PRO A 141 16.12 13.11 -7.81
N GLY A 142 16.59 13.98 -6.91
CA GLY A 142 17.27 13.60 -5.66
C GLY A 142 16.35 13.31 -4.47
N ALA A 143 15.05 13.59 -4.59
CA ALA A 143 14.06 13.50 -3.51
C ALA A 143 12.84 12.69 -3.97
N ARG A 144 13.09 11.53 -4.58
CA ARG A 144 12.08 10.71 -5.25
C ARG A 144 11.30 9.84 -4.27
N TYR A 145 9.99 9.81 -4.45
CA TYR A 145 9.08 8.91 -3.78
C TYR A 145 8.74 7.73 -4.69
N ASN A 146 8.72 6.52 -4.15
CA ASN A 146 8.25 5.34 -4.85
C ASN A 146 6.91 4.92 -4.26
N ILE A 147 5.96 4.53 -5.10
CA ILE A 147 4.62 4.11 -4.67
C ILE A 147 4.33 2.71 -5.17
N ASN A 148 3.79 1.87 -4.30
CA ASN A 148 3.20 0.59 -4.63
C ASN A 148 1.74 0.55 -4.15
N LEU A 149 0.81 0.41 -5.09
CA LEU A 149 -0.60 0.19 -4.83
C LEU A 149 -0.95 -1.29 -5.03
N ARG A 150 -1.67 -1.90 -4.08
CA ARG A 150 -2.29 -3.22 -4.19
C ARG A 150 -3.67 -3.18 -3.54
N HIS A 151 -4.68 -3.81 -4.14
CA HIS A 151 -5.98 -3.90 -3.48
C HIS A 151 -6.77 -5.15 -3.86
N THR A 152 -7.65 -5.57 -2.95
CA THR A 152 -8.63 -6.67 -3.07
C THR A 152 -10.05 -6.16 -2.79
N LEU A 153 -10.28 -4.84 -2.96
CA LEU A 153 -11.59 -4.23 -2.86
C LEU A 153 -12.56 -4.88 -3.87
N ARG A 154 -13.72 -5.34 -3.39
CA ARG A 154 -14.75 -5.98 -4.21
C ARG A 154 -15.85 -5.02 -4.68
N LYS A 155 -15.84 -3.79 -4.16
CA LYS A 155 -16.82 -2.73 -4.46
C LYS A 155 -16.09 -1.41 -4.60
N ASN A 156 -16.66 -0.50 -5.40
CA ASN A 156 -16.19 0.87 -5.47
C ASN A 156 -16.39 1.54 -4.11
N LEU A 157 -15.29 2.02 -3.53
CA LEU A 157 -15.29 2.74 -2.27
C LEU A 157 -15.25 4.23 -2.55
N TYR A 158 -16.22 4.98 -2.04
CA TYR A 158 -16.26 6.44 -2.16
C TYR A 158 -15.87 7.06 -0.83
N MET A 159 -15.03 8.10 -0.87
CA MET A 159 -14.73 8.92 0.29
C MET A 159 -15.93 9.84 0.52
N LEU A 160 -16.62 9.68 1.66
CA LEU A 160 -17.74 10.54 2.08
C LEU A 160 -17.25 11.68 2.98
#